data_AF-A0A975IXA6-F1
#
_entry.id   AF-A0A975IXA6-F1
#
_cell.length_a   1.000
_cell.length_b   1.000
_cell.length_c   1.000
_cell.angle_alpha   90.00
_cell.angle_beta   90.00
_cell.angle_gamma   90.00
#
_symmetry.space_group_name_H-M   'P 1'
#
loop_
_entity.id
_entity.type
_entity.pdbx_description
1 polymer ?
#
loop_
_entity_poly.entity_id
_entity_poly.type
_entity_poly.pdbx_seq_one_letter_code
_entity_poly.pdbx_strand_id
1 'polypeptide(L)'
;MARHAGLIARWDAGIWRGVLLEGESGSGKSDLMLRALERGWALVADDRVMLWESGGRVYGRAPDTLAGLMEIRGLDVAPTPYRSFARIDLVARCVAAALVERMPEQAQVSLLNQAIPALPLVAVEPSAPAKLARALSHLGLKP
;
A
#
# COMPACT_ATOMS: atom_id res chain seq x y z
N MET A 1 -1.95 15.24 6.13
CA MET A 1 -2.47 14.31 7.17
C MET A 1 -1.51 13.14 7.31
N ALA A 2 -1.24 12.63 8.52
CA ALA A 2 -0.42 11.43 8.69
C ALA A 2 -1.29 10.19 8.95
N ARG A 3 -0.87 9.01 8.47
CA ARG A 3 -1.48 7.70 8.71
C ARG A 3 -0.42 6.73 9.22
N HIS A 4 -0.77 5.87 10.17
CA HIS A 4 0.05 4.72 10.53
C HIS A 4 -0.27 3.57 9.57
N ALA A 5 0.57 3.41 8.55
CA ALA A 5 0.33 2.57 7.38
C ALA A 5 1.65 2.37 6.61
N GLY A 6 1.67 1.37 5.72
CA GLY A 6 2.72 1.22 4.71
C GLY A 6 2.27 1.78 3.36
N LEU A 7 3.22 2.20 2.53
CA LEU A 7 2.95 2.57 1.13
C LEU A 7 4.02 1.96 0.22
N ILE A 8 3.54 1.16 -0.73
CA ILE A 8 4.34 0.59 -1.81
C ILE A 8 3.75 1.00 -3.15
N ALA A 9 4.56 1.06 -4.19
CA ALA A 9 4.13 1.45 -5.51
C ALA A 9 4.61 0.47 -6.58
N ARG A 10 3.83 0.34 -7.64
CA ARG A 10 4.16 -0.45 -8.82
C ARG A 10 4.10 0.42 -10.06
N TRP A 11 5.00 0.20 -11.00
CA TRP A 11 4.88 0.75 -12.35
C TRP A 11 3.84 -0.05 -13.13
N ASP A 12 2.78 0.62 -13.57
CA ASP A 12 1.65 0.02 -14.30
C ASP A 12 1.11 1.03 -15.32
N ALA A 13 0.88 0.58 -16.56
CA ALA A 13 0.38 1.41 -17.65
C ALA A 13 1.09 2.79 -17.83
N GLY A 14 2.41 2.83 -17.64
CA GLY A 14 3.21 4.05 -17.84
C GLY A 14 3.20 5.04 -16.67
N ILE A 15 2.65 4.66 -15.52
CA ILE A 15 2.62 5.49 -14.30
C ILE A 15 2.94 4.68 -13.05
N TRP A 16 3.41 5.36 -12.00
CA TRP A 16 3.55 4.75 -10.67
C TRP A 16 2.23 4.79 -9.93
N ARG A 17 1.78 3.62 -9.46
CA ARG A 17 0.52 3.45 -8.74
C ARG A 17 0.78 2.87 -7.37
N GLY A 18 0.37 3.61 -6.34
CA GLY A 18 0.60 3.30 -4.94
C GLY A 18 -0.57 2.54 -4.32
N VAL A 19 -0.23 1.63 -3.41
CA VAL A 19 -1.16 0.90 -2.54
C VAL A 19 -0.86 1.28 -1.10
N LEU A 20 -1.82 1.94 -0.45
CA LEU A 20 -1.77 2.20 0.98
C LEU A 20 -2.18 0.94 1.74
N LEU A 21 -1.28 0.42 2.57
CA LEU A 21 -1.49 -0.78 3.38
C LEU A 21 -1.87 -0.37 4.80
N GLU A 22 -3.13 -0.61 5.15
CA GLU A 22 -3.68 -0.37 6.49
C GLU A 22 -3.95 -1.68 7.21
N GLY A 23 -3.99 -1.66 8.54
CA GLY A 23 -4.31 -2.82 9.36
C GLY A 23 -3.58 -2.78 10.69
N GLU A 24 -3.97 -3.65 11.61
CA GLU A 24 -3.40 -3.70 12.96
C GLU A 24 -1.90 -4.02 12.96
N SER A 25 -1.20 -3.68 14.05
CA SER A 25 0.18 -4.13 14.22
C SER A 25 0.23 -5.66 14.23
N GLY A 26 1.27 -6.24 13.62
CA GLY A 26 1.39 -7.70 13.49
C GLY A 26 0.53 -8.34 12.38
N SER A 27 -0.29 -7.58 11.64
CA SER A 27 -1.13 -8.15 10.56
C SER A 27 -0.37 -8.63 9.30
N GLY A 28 0.96 -8.54 9.29
CA GLY A 28 1.82 -8.98 8.18
C GLY A 28 2.10 -7.95 7.10
N LYS A 29 1.79 -6.66 7.32
CA LYS A 29 2.04 -5.57 6.34
C LYS A 29 3.49 -5.50 5.86
N SER A 30 4.45 -5.47 6.79
CA SER A 30 5.88 -5.34 6.44
C SER A 30 6.39 -6.56 5.65
N ASP A 31 5.96 -7.77 6.02
CA ASP A 31 6.26 -8.99 5.24
C ASP A 31 5.68 -8.94 3.82
N LEU A 32 4.42 -8.50 3.70
CA LEU A 32 3.78 -8.29 2.40
C LEU A 32 4.54 -7.26 1.55
N MET A 33 4.95 -6.14 2.14
CA MET A 33 5.75 -5.13 1.47
C MET A 33 7.05 -5.72 0.97
N LEU A 34 7.80 -6.43 1.82
CA LEU A 34 9.07 -7.06 1.46
C LEU A 34 8.90 -8.00 0.27
N ARG A 35 7.90 -8.89 0.32
CA ARG A 35 7.56 -9.79 -0.76
C ARG A 35 7.10 -9.08 -2.04
N ALA A 36 6.53 -7.89 -1.95
CA ALA A 36 6.19 -7.09 -3.11
C ALA A 36 7.42 -6.42 -3.72
N LEU A 37 8.36 -5.92 -2.90
CA LEU A 37 9.62 -5.33 -3.36
C LEU A 37 10.44 -6.34 -4.17
N GLU A 38 10.53 -7.59 -3.69
CA GLU A 38 11.16 -8.71 -4.42
C GLU A 38 10.48 -9.02 -5.78
N ARG A 39 9.28 -8.49 -6.02
CA ARG A 39 8.54 -8.62 -7.28
C ARG A 39 8.55 -7.32 -8.12
N GLY A 40 9.51 -6.43 -7.87
CA GLY A 40 9.71 -5.19 -8.62
C GLY A 40 8.79 -4.04 -8.21
N TRP A 41 8.13 -4.14 -7.06
CA TRP A 41 7.50 -2.97 -6.45
C TRP A 41 8.55 -2.08 -5.80
N ALA A 42 8.21 -0.82 -5.57
CA ALA A 42 9.06 0.12 -4.89
C ALA A 42 8.49 0.50 -3.52
N LEU A 43 9.36 0.65 -2.53
CA LEU A 43 9.01 1.23 -1.25
C LEU A 43 8.72 2.72 -1.44
N VAL A 44 7.73 3.23 -0.72
CA VAL A 44 7.49 4.69 -0.63
C VAL A 44 7.54 5.13 0.83
N ALA A 45 6.94 4.34 1.72
CA ALA A 45 6.96 4.58 3.15
C ALA A 45 6.70 3.28 3.93
N ASP A 46 7.34 3.15 5.08
CA ASP A 46 7.04 2.16 6.11
C ASP A 46 6.64 2.89 7.42
N ASP A 47 5.85 2.22 8.26
CA ASP A 47 5.26 2.72 9.52
C ASP A 47 4.31 3.94 9.41
N ARG A 48 4.73 5.02 8.76
CA ARG A 48 3.98 6.28 8.65
C ARG A 48 3.97 6.81 7.23
N VAL A 49 2.78 7.21 6.78
CA VAL A 49 2.57 7.86 5.48
C VAL A 49 2.02 9.26 5.68
N MET A 50 2.72 10.25 5.14
CA MET A 50 2.22 11.63 5.03
C MET A 50 1.44 11.78 3.73
N LEU A 51 0.16 12.10 3.86
CA LEU A 51 -0.79 12.26 2.79
C LEU A 51 -1.02 13.74 2.46
N TRP A 52 -1.12 14.03 1.16
CA TRP A 52 -1.61 15.29 0.62
C TRP A 52 -2.45 15.05 -0.64
N GLU A 53 -3.23 16.05 -1.01
CA GLU A 53 -4.01 16.07 -2.24
C GLU A 53 -3.35 17.03 -3.23
N SER A 54 -3.37 16.66 -4.51
CA SER A 54 -2.95 17.53 -5.60
C SER A 54 -3.67 17.12 -6.89
N GLY A 55 -4.39 18.06 -7.51
CA GLY A 55 -5.06 17.84 -8.79
C GLY A 55 -6.16 16.77 -8.75
N GLY A 56 -6.93 16.72 -7.67
CA GLY A 56 -7.99 15.74 -7.44
C GLY A 56 -7.49 14.34 -7.13
N ARG A 57 -6.20 14.19 -6.80
CA ARG A 57 -5.56 12.89 -6.56
C ARG A 57 -4.83 12.91 -5.23
N VAL A 58 -4.82 11.78 -4.54
CA VAL A 58 -4.13 11.63 -3.24
C VAL A 58 -2.74 11.05 -3.47
N TYR A 59 -1.76 11.61 -2.78
CA TYR A 59 -0.38 11.15 -2.80
C TYR A 59 0.08 10.84 -1.39
N GLY A 60 1.08 9.98 -1.28
CA GLY A 60 1.73 9.64 -0.02
C GLY A 60 3.24 9.61 -0.14
N ARG A 61 3.91 9.96 0.96
CA ARG A 61 5.37 9.87 1.14
C ARG A 61 5.73 9.50 2.57
N ALA A 62 6.93 8.98 2.77
CA ALA A 62 7.50 8.84 4.11
C ALA A 62 7.79 10.23 4.72
N PRO A 63 7.68 10.39 6.05
CA PRO A 63 8.39 11.44 6.79
C PRO A 63 9.88 11.43 6.47
N ASP A 64 10.52 12.60 6.46
CA ASP A 64 11.94 12.72 6.05
C ASP A 64 12.86 11.85 6.91
N THR A 65 12.53 11.66 8.19
CA THR A 65 13.28 10.82 9.14
C THR A 65 13.14 9.32 8.88
N LEU A 66 12.14 8.90 8.10
CA LEU A 66 11.85 7.48 7.80
C LEU A 66 12.02 7.14 6.32
N ALA A 67 12.41 8.11 5.49
CA ALA A 67 12.54 7.93 4.06
C ALA A 67 13.61 6.88 3.72
N GLY A 68 13.22 5.88 2.93
CA GLY A 68 14.13 4.80 2.51
C GLY A 68 14.50 3.81 3.61
N LEU A 69 13.81 3.83 4.76
CA LEU A 69 13.99 2.87 5.83
C LEU A 69 12.80 1.91 5.87
N MET A 70 13.09 0.63 6.10
CA MET A 70 12.07 -0.40 6.29
C MET A 70 12.46 -1.31 7.47
N GLU A 71 11.52 -1.58 8.37
CA GLU A 71 11.70 -2.56 9.44
C GLU A 71 11.53 -3.98 8.87
N ILE A 72 12.60 -4.78 8.89
CA ILE A 72 12.52 -6.20 8.55
C ILE A 72 12.53 -7.01 9.84
N ARG A 73 11.36 -7.51 10.23
CA ARG A 73 11.18 -8.27 11.48
C ARG A 73 12.10 -9.47 11.52
N GLY A 74 12.85 -9.61 12.62
CA GLY A 74 13.84 -10.66 12.82
C GLY A 74 15.24 -10.35 12.28
N LEU A 75 15.42 -9.21 11.59
CA LEU A 75 16.72 -8.70 11.17
C LEU A 75 17.01 -7.37 11.86
N ASP A 76 16.66 -6.23 11.25
CA ASP A 76 16.72 -4.87 11.81
C ASP A 76 16.00 -3.89 10.85
N VAL A 77 16.06 -2.59 11.14
CA VAL A 77 15.74 -1.52 10.18
C VAL A 77 16.86 -1.41 9.14
N ALA A 78 16.50 -1.50 7.86
CA ALA A 78 17.47 -1.52 6.76
C ALA A 78 17.21 -0.39 5.74
N PRO A 79 18.28 0.24 5.20
CA PRO A 79 18.18 1.06 4.01
C PRO A 79 17.62 0.25 2.84
N THR A 80 16.58 0.77 2.20
CA THR A 80 15.85 0.10 1.12
C THR A 80 15.63 1.06 -0.05
N PRO A 81 15.88 0.65 -1.31
CA PRO A 81 15.56 1.45 -2.48
C PRO A 81 14.09 1.90 -2.46
N TYR A 82 13.86 3.20 -2.61
CA TYR A 82 12.55 3.79 -2.42
C TYR A 82 12.24 4.87 -3.45
N ARG A 83 10.96 5.24 -3.54
CA ARG A 83 10.48 6.42 -4.24
C ARG A 83 10.10 7.49 -3.23
N SER A 84 10.45 8.74 -3.56
CA SER A 84 10.13 9.90 -2.70
C SER A 84 8.63 10.06 -2.46
N PHE A 85 7.78 9.63 -3.41
CA PHE A 85 6.34 9.58 -3.26
C PHE A 85 5.66 8.69 -4.31
N ALA A 86 4.38 8.41 -4.10
CA ALA A 86 3.50 7.81 -5.11
C ALA A 86 2.06 8.33 -4.96
N ARG A 87 1.32 8.31 -6.08
CA ARG A 87 -0.14 8.47 -6.08
C ARG A 87 -0.79 7.25 -5.44
N ILE A 88 -1.76 7.43 -4.56
CA ILE A 88 -2.49 6.32 -3.92
C ILE A 88 -3.72 6.02 -4.76
N ASP A 89 -3.73 4.84 -5.38
CA ASP A 89 -4.81 4.38 -6.25
C ASP A 89 -5.63 3.25 -5.64
N LEU A 90 -5.16 2.71 -4.51
CA LEU A 90 -5.77 1.59 -3.83
C LEU A 90 -5.44 1.63 -2.33
N VAL A 91 -6.41 1.25 -1.51
CA VAL A 91 -6.20 0.94 -0.10
C VAL A 91 -6.40 -0.56 0.13
N ALA A 92 -5.40 -1.24 0.67
CA ALA A 92 -5.55 -2.62 1.09
C ALA A 92 -5.60 -2.70 2.61
N ARG A 93 -6.73 -3.20 3.13
CA ARG A 93 -6.96 -3.43 4.56
C ARG A 93 -6.49 -4.84 4.90
N CYS A 94 -5.33 -4.93 5.54
CA CYS A 94 -4.74 -6.17 6.01
C CYS A 94 -5.52 -6.69 7.23
N VAL A 95 -6.35 -7.72 7.01
CA VAL A 95 -7.30 -8.28 7.97
C VAL A 95 -7.15 -9.80 8.09
N ALA A 96 -7.76 -10.39 9.12
CA ALA A 96 -7.80 -11.84 9.29
C ALA A 96 -8.60 -12.52 8.15
N ALA A 97 -8.23 -13.76 7.83
CA ALA A 97 -8.85 -14.53 6.73
C ALA A 97 -10.37 -14.69 6.86
N ALA A 98 -10.89 -14.82 8.08
CA ALA A 98 -12.31 -14.93 8.34
C ALA A 98 -13.11 -13.67 7.93
N LEU A 99 -12.44 -12.52 7.78
CA LEU A 99 -13.06 -11.25 7.36
C LEU A 99 -12.95 -11.02 5.85
N VAL A 100 -12.29 -11.91 5.11
CA VAL A 100 -12.18 -11.82 3.65
C VAL A 100 -13.23 -12.73 3.03
N GLU A 101 -14.31 -12.13 2.56
CA GLU A 101 -15.36 -12.84 1.85
C GLU A 101 -14.87 -13.40 0.50
N ARG A 102 -15.51 -14.48 0.03
CA ARG A 102 -15.18 -15.09 -1.27
C ARG A 102 -15.37 -14.13 -2.44
N MET A 103 -16.39 -13.27 -2.35
CA MET A 103 -16.72 -12.25 -3.34
C MET A 103 -17.04 -10.94 -2.61
N PRO A 104 -16.02 -10.17 -2.21
CA PRO A 104 -16.25 -8.95 -1.43
C PRO A 104 -16.93 -7.90 -2.30
N GLU A 105 -17.84 -7.13 -1.70
CA GLU A 105 -18.35 -5.92 -2.34
C GLU A 105 -17.21 -4.93 -2.62
N GLN A 106 -17.31 -4.20 -3.74
CA GLN A 106 -16.34 -3.17 -4.07
C GLN A 106 -16.48 -2.00 -3.09
N ALA A 107 -15.56 -1.94 -2.12
CA ALA A 107 -15.53 -0.86 -1.15
C ALA A 107 -14.73 0.34 -1.67
N GLN A 108 -15.08 1.53 -1.17
CA GLN A 108 -14.28 2.73 -1.32
C GLN A 108 -14.07 3.38 0.04
N VAL A 109 -12.98 4.12 0.19
CA VAL A 109 -12.64 4.85 1.40
C VAL A 109 -12.31 6.28 1.04
N SER A 110 -12.74 7.23 1.88
CA SER A 110 -12.40 8.64 1.68
C SER A 110 -11.02 8.94 2.27
N LEU A 111 -10.08 9.33 1.39
CA LEU A 111 -8.79 9.90 1.78
C LEU A 111 -8.75 11.35 1.30
N LEU A 112 -8.65 12.30 2.23
CA LEU A 112 -8.61 13.74 1.91
C LEU A 112 -9.75 14.16 0.95
N ASN A 113 -10.97 13.68 1.21
CA ASN A 113 -12.18 13.89 0.40
C ASN A 113 -12.17 13.25 -1.00
N GLN A 114 -11.19 12.40 -1.32
CA GLN A 114 -11.18 11.61 -2.55
C GLN A 114 -11.58 10.17 -2.27
N ALA A 115 -12.48 9.62 -3.10
CA ALA A 115 -12.90 8.24 -3.00
C ALA A 115 -11.87 7.32 -3.64
N ILE A 116 -11.20 6.50 -2.82
CA ILE A 116 -10.18 5.55 -3.25
C ILE A 116 -10.74 4.13 -3.13
N PRO A 117 -10.62 3.28 -4.15
CA PRO A 117 -10.97 1.87 -4.07
C PRO A 117 -10.26 1.18 -2.90
N ALA A 118 -10.96 0.31 -2.19
CA ALA A 118 -10.44 -0.43 -1.06
C ALA A 118 -10.77 -1.92 -1.16
N LEU A 119 -9.85 -2.77 -0.71
CA LEU A 119 -10.10 -4.21 -0.55
C LEU A 119 -9.63 -4.71 0.81
N PRO A 120 -10.35 -5.67 1.42
CA PRO A 120 -9.77 -6.50 2.48
C PRO A 120 -8.76 -7.49 1.87
N LEU A 121 -7.69 -7.77 2.60
CA LEU A 121 -6.61 -8.64 2.15
C LEU A 121 -6.00 -9.39 3.34
N VAL A 122 -5.67 -10.67 3.17
CA VAL A 122 -4.84 -11.39 4.14
C VAL A 122 -3.39 -11.17 3.75
N ALA A 123 -2.66 -10.36 4.52
CA ALA A 123 -1.34 -9.91 4.10
C ALA A 123 -0.33 -11.06 3.93
N VAL A 124 -0.36 -12.03 4.85
CA VAL A 124 0.59 -13.17 4.92
C VAL A 124 0.41 -14.20 3.79
N GLU A 125 -0.63 -14.12 2.98
CA GLU A 125 -0.80 -15.04 1.87
C GLU A 125 0.33 -14.84 0.84
N PRO A 126 0.95 -15.93 0.32
CA PRO A 126 1.96 -15.83 -0.72
C PRO A 126 1.48 -15.09 -1.98
N SER A 127 0.18 -15.17 -2.26
CA SER A 127 -0.48 -14.55 -3.41
C SER A 127 -0.83 -13.08 -3.21
N ALA A 128 -0.70 -12.52 -2.00
CA ALA A 128 -1.12 -11.16 -1.69
C ALA A 128 -0.51 -10.07 -2.60
N PRO A 129 0.81 -10.06 -2.94
CA PRO A 129 1.36 -9.11 -3.91
C PRO A 129 0.71 -9.21 -5.30
N ALA A 130 0.36 -10.42 -5.74
CA ALA A 130 -0.30 -10.64 -7.01
C ALA A 130 -1.76 -10.16 -6.97
N LYS A 131 -2.45 -10.36 -5.85
CA LYS A 131 -3.81 -9.81 -5.62
C LYS A 131 -3.79 -8.28 -5.69
N LEU A 132 -2.82 -7.62 -5.06
CA LEU A 132 -2.66 -6.16 -5.14
C LEU A 132 -2.42 -5.67 -6.58
N ALA A 133 -1.57 -6.36 -7.33
CA ALA A 133 -1.33 -6.03 -8.74
C ALA A 133 -2.61 -6.12 -9.57
N ARG A 134 -3.37 -7.20 -9.41
CA ARG A 134 -4.66 -7.38 -10.10
C ARG A 134 -5.68 -6.32 -9.67
N ALA A 135 -5.76 -6.02 -8.38
CA ALA A 135 -6.66 -4.98 -7.87
C ALA A 135 -6.33 -3.59 -8.44
N LEU A 136 -5.05 -3.22 -8.57
CA LEU A 136 -4.67 -1.97 -9.24
C LEU A 136 -5.19 -1.92 -10.68
N SER A 137 -4.99 -2.99 -11.45
CA SER A 137 -5.41 -3.05 -12.86
C SER A 137 -6.93 -3.19 -13.07
N HIS A 138 -7.70 -3.61 -12.06
CA HIS A 138 -9.15 -3.85 -12.23
C HIS A 138 -10.05 -2.92 -11.41
N LEU A 139 -9.61 -2.51 -10.22
CA LEU A 139 -10.40 -1.67 -9.30
C LEU A 139 -9.88 -0.23 -9.25
N GLY A 140 -8.56 -0.05 -9.35
CA GLY A 140 -7.92 1.26 -9.33
C GLY A 140 -8.20 2.11 -10.59
N LEU A 141 -8.83 1.55 -11.62
CA LEU A 141 -9.02 2.24 -12.89
C LEU A 141 -10.40 2.94 -12.94
N LYS A 142 -10.37 4.26 -12.87
CA LYS A 142 -11.03 5.09 -13.89
C LYS A 142 -9.92 5.87 -14.61
N PRO A 143 -9.93 5.94 -15.96
CA PRO A 143 -9.03 6.82 -16.69
C PRO A 143 -9.10 8.26 -16.13
#